data_AF-A0A3M0CXU9-F1
#
_entry.id   AF-A0A3M0CXU9-F1
#
_cell.length_a   1.000
_cell.length_b   1.000
_cell.length_c   1.000
_cell.angle_alpha   90.00
_cell.angle_beta   90.00
_cell.angle_gamma   90.00
#
_symmetry.space_group_name_H-M   'P 1'
#
loop_
_entity.id
_entity.type
_entity.pdbx_description
1 polymer ?
#
loop_
_entity_poly.entity_id
_entity_poly.type
_entity_poly.pdbx_seq_one_letter_code
_entity_poly.pdbx_strand_id
1 'polypeptide(L)'
;MTDSSPTPDPTADAHVPPDATAHVCDRCGRPFVHETQLALHRGLDHAADLTAEEREAYEDAHDKEVADLRRFRLLALAALVILYFGFLMTYAVVT
;
A
#
# COMPACT_ATOMS: atom_id res chain seq x y z
N MET A 1 -12.01 -38.76 7.79
CA MET A 1 -12.51 -37.37 7.68
C MET A 1 -11.30 -36.51 7.39
N THR A 2 -10.99 -36.32 6.12
CA THR A 2 -9.88 -35.47 5.66
C THR A 2 -10.34 -34.02 5.69
N ASP A 3 -9.77 -33.24 6.59
CA ASP A 3 -9.95 -31.80 6.68
C ASP A 3 -9.36 -31.16 5.42
N SER A 4 -10.24 -30.85 4.46
CA SER A 4 -9.85 -30.15 3.23
C SER A 4 -9.81 -28.67 3.56
N SER A 5 -8.70 -28.22 4.14
CA SER A 5 -8.43 -26.79 4.23
C SER A 5 -8.42 -26.22 2.80
N PRO A 6 -9.27 -25.22 2.47
CA PRO A 6 -9.24 -24.60 1.16
C PRO A 6 -7.86 -23.97 0.96
N THR A 7 -7.16 -24.40 -0.09
CA THR A 7 -5.93 -23.75 -0.55
C THR A 7 -6.26 -22.28 -0.78
N PRO A 8 -5.49 -21.32 -0.20
CA PRO A 8 -5.73 -19.91 -0.46
C PRO A 8 -5.62 -19.67 -1.97
N ASP A 9 -6.73 -19.24 -2.56
CA ASP A 9 -6.80 -18.89 -3.96
C ASP A 9 -5.92 -17.65 -4.18
N PRO A 10 -4.87 -17.71 -5.01
CA PRO A 10 -3.98 -16.57 -5.25
C PRO A 10 -4.67 -15.36 -5.89
N THR A 11 -5.92 -15.52 -6.32
CA THR A 11 -6.77 -14.43 -6.82
C THR A 11 -7.64 -13.77 -5.73
N ALA A 12 -7.75 -14.36 -4.53
CA ALA A 12 -8.62 -13.86 -3.46
C ALA A 12 -8.22 -12.49 -2.90
N ASP A 13 -6.94 -12.13 -2.99
CA ASP A 13 -6.45 -10.81 -2.53
C ASP A 13 -6.83 -9.66 -3.47
N ALA A 14 -7.35 -9.96 -4.66
CA ALA A 14 -7.82 -8.98 -5.64
C ALA A 14 -9.35 -8.84 -5.61
N HIS A 15 -9.93 -8.71 -4.41
CA HIS A 15 -11.38 -8.52 -4.25
C HIS A 15 -11.79 -7.11 -4.70
N VAL A 16 -12.01 -6.94 -6.01
CA VAL A 16 -12.66 -5.73 -6.54
C VAL A 16 -14.14 -5.77 -6.15
N PRO A 17 -14.65 -4.77 -5.42
CA PRO A 17 -16.09 -4.69 -5.12
C PRO A 17 -16.90 -4.74 -6.42
N PRO A 18 -18.08 -5.41 -6.45
CA PRO A 18 -18.87 -5.56 -7.67
C PRO A 18 -19.32 -4.23 -8.29
N ASP A 19 -19.38 -3.15 -7.49
CA ASP A 19 -19.71 -1.79 -7.93
C ASP A 19 -18.51 -0.93 -8.36
N ALA A 20 -17.28 -1.47 -8.30
CA ALA A 20 -16.07 -0.74 -8.67
C ALA A 20 -15.58 -1.15 -10.06
N THR A 21 -15.07 -0.18 -10.83
CA THR A 21 -14.41 -0.45 -12.11
C THR A 21 -13.08 -1.17 -11.85
N ALA A 22 -13.00 -2.43 -12.28
CA ALA A 22 -11.76 -3.20 -12.16
C ALA A 22 -10.73 -2.71 -13.19
N HIS A 23 -9.52 -2.41 -12.72
CA HIS A 23 -8.36 -2.13 -13.57
C HIS A 23 -7.57 -3.43 -13.78
N VAL A 24 -7.64 -4.01 -14.97
CA VAL A 24 -7.02 -5.32 -15.24
C VAL A 24 -5.64 -5.14 -15.86
N CYS A 25 -4.65 -5.91 -15.41
CA CYS A 25 -3.35 -5.98 -16.06
C CYS A 25 -3.43 -6.78 -17.35
N ASP A 26 -3.02 -6.19 -18.47
CA ASP A 26 -3.05 -6.85 -19.79
C ASP A 26 -2.05 -8.01 -19.91
N ARG A 27 -1.01 -8.03 -19.07
CA ARG A 27 0.06 -9.04 -19.11
C ARG A 27 -0.25 -10.29 -18.29
N CYS A 28 -0.86 -10.14 -17.11
CA CYS A 28 -1.14 -11.26 -16.19
C CYS A 28 -2.63 -11.49 -15.93
N GLY A 29 -3.50 -10.59 -16.38
CA GLY A 29 -4.96 -10.68 -16.21
C GLY A 29 -5.45 -10.37 -14.79
N ARG A 30 -4.58 -9.91 -13.88
CA ARG A 30 -4.97 -9.66 -12.48
C ARG A 30 -5.79 -8.36 -12.37
N PRO A 31 -6.97 -8.38 -11.72
CA PRO A 31 -7.78 -7.19 -11.49
C PRO A 31 -7.26 -6.39 -10.28
N PHE A 32 -7.34 -5.06 -10.36
CA PHE A 32 -6.96 -4.13 -9.30
C PHE A 32 -8.07 -3.12 -9.07
N VAL A 33 -8.17 -2.61 -7.84
CA VAL A 33 -9.22 -1.63 -7.45
C VAL A 33 -8.86 -0.23 -7.90
N HIS A 34 -7.57 0.10 -7.93
CA HIS A 34 -7.07 1.41 -8.30
C HIS A 34 -6.04 1.32 -9.43
N GLU A 35 -6.06 2.31 -10.33
CA GLU A 35 -5.06 2.45 -11.39
C GLU A 35 -3.63 2.54 -10.87
N THR A 36 -3.42 3.15 -9.69
CA THR A 36 -2.12 3.25 -9.03
C THR A 36 -1.58 1.89 -8.61
N GLN A 37 -2.44 0.99 -8.13
CA GLN A 37 -2.06 -0.38 -7.78
C GLN A 37 -1.65 -1.18 -9.02
N LEU A 38 -2.38 -0.98 -10.14
CA LEU A 38 -2.02 -1.58 -11.41
C LEU A 38 -0.67 -1.05 -11.92
N ALA A 39 -0.42 0.26 -11.83
CA ALA A 39 0.87 0.86 -12.20
C ALA A 39 2.01 0.32 -11.32
N LEU A 40 1.79 0.21 -10.00
CA LEU A 40 2.74 -0.36 -9.06
C LEU A 40 3.08 -1.82 -9.41
N HIS A 41 2.05 -2.62 -9.70
CA HIS A 41 2.21 -4.02 -10.10
C HIS A 41 3.01 -4.15 -11.41
N ARG A 42 2.71 -3.34 -12.44
CA ARG A 42 3.50 -3.35 -13.69
C ARG A 42 4.97 -3.02 -13.42
N GLY A 43 5.24 -2.05 -12.55
CA GLY A 43 6.59 -1.71 -12.08
C GLY A 43 7.33 -2.85 -11.38
N LEU A 44 6.64 -3.63 -10.54
CA LEU A 44 7.23 -4.67 -9.71
C LEU A 44 7.39 -6.01 -10.44
N ASP A 45 6.36 -6.44 -11.19
CA ASP A 45 6.30 -7.77 -11.80
C ASP A 45 6.60 -7.77 -13.31
N HIS A 46 6.49 -6.61 -13.96
CA HIS A 46 6.67 -6.45 -15.41
C HIS A 46 7.69 -5.36 -15.78
N ALA A 47 8.65 -5.09 -14.89
CA ALA A 47 9.66 -4.04 -15.03
C ALA A 47 10.40 -4.05 -16.39
N ALA A 48 10.65 -5.26 -16.92
CA ALA A 48 11.42 -5.47 -18.14
C ALA A 48 10.70 -5.05 -19.43
N ASP A 49 9.37 -4.92 -19.40
CA ASP A 49 8.53 -4.67 -20.58
C ASP A 49 7.71 -3.38 -20.47
N LEU A 50 8.06 -2.48 -19.54
CA LEU A 50 7.37 -1.20 -19.35
C LEU A 50 7.59 -0.26 -20.54
N THR A 51 6.51 0.32 -21.05
CA THR A 51 6.61 1.50 -21.93
C THR A 51 7.09 2.73 -21.16
N ALA A 52 7.41 3.81 -21.87
CA ALA A 52 7.80 5.07 -21.22
C ALA A 52 6.65 5.65 -20.38
N GLU A 53 5.42 5.59 -20.90
CA GLU A 53 4.21 6.06 -20.23
C GLU A 53 3.87 5.20 -19.01
N GLU A 54 3.99 3.87 -19.12
CA GLU A 54 3.75 2.98 -17.99
C GLU A 54 4.77 3.19 -16.86
N ARG A 55 6.02 3.53 -17.22
CA ARG A 55 7.08 3.82 -16.26
C ARG A 55 6.87 5.15 -15.55
N GLU A 56 6.44 6.19 -16.24
CA GLU A 56 6.04 7.46 -15.60
C GLU A 56 4.87 7.24 -14.64
N ALA A 57 3.85 6.47 -15.05
CA ALA A 57 2.72 6.13 -14.19
C ALA A 57 3.15 5.34 -12.94
N TYR A 58 4.12 4.43 -13.10
CA TYR A 58 4.72 3.72 -11.96
C TYR A 58 5.46 4.66 -11.00
N GLU A 59 6.30 5.55 -11.53
CA GLU A 59 7.08 6.49 -10.73
C GLU A 59 6.17 7.44 -9.93
N ASP A 60 5.11 7.98 -10.56
CA ASP A 60 4.13 8.83 -9.89
C ASP A 60 3.34 8.07 -8.80
N ALA A 61 2.89 6.84 -9.09
CA ALA A 61 2.20 6.01 -8.10
C ALA A 61 3.11 5.68 -6.90
N HIS A 62 4.37 5.31 -7.17
CA HIS A 62 5.36 5.02 -6.15
C HIS A 62 5.67 6.24 -5.28
N ASP A 63 5.86 7.41 -5.87
CA ASP A 63 6.15 8.64 -5.13
C ASP A 63 4.98 9.07 -4.23
N LYS A 64 3.73 8.90 -4.69
CA LYS A 64 2.54 9.12 -3.86
C LYS A 64 2.49 8.19 -2.65
N GLU A 65 2.70 6.89 -2.84
CA GLU A 65 2.71 5.93 -1.73
C GLU A 65 3.84 6.23 -0.73
N VAL A 66 5.03 6.55 -1.23
CA VAL A 66 6.18 6.92 -0.39
C VAL A 66 5.91 8.20 0.39
N ALA A 67 5.28 9.21 -0.21
CA ALA A 67 4.91 10.45 0.47
C ALA A 67 3.93 10.18 1.63
N ASP A 68 2.92 9.33 1.41
CA ASP A 68 1.95 8.97 2.44
C ASP A 68 2.62 8.21 3.60
N LEU A 69 3.45 7.21 3.30
CA LEU A 69 4.19 6.48 4.33
C LEU A 69 5.12 7.38 5.14
N ARG A 70 5.80 8.33 4.49
CA ARG A 70 6.64 9.33 5.17
C ARG A 70 5.81 10.18 6.11
N ARG A 71 4.64 10.65 5.66
CA ARG A 71 3.72 11.45 6.47
C ARG A 71 3.24 10.68 7.71
N PHE A 72 2.79 9.45 7.54
CA PHE A 72 2.38 8.59 8.67
C PHE A 72 3.50 8.42 9.69
N ARG A 73 4.73 8.12 9.23
CA ARG A 73 5.89 8.00 10.11
C ARG A 73 6.15 9.29 10.89
N LEU A 74 6.05 10.44 10.23
CA LEU A 74 6.29 11.74 10.85
C LEU A 74 5.23 12.07 11.91
N LEU A 75 3.96 11.76 11.64
CA LEU A 75 2.88 11.90 12.62
C LEU A 75 3.06 10.96 13.83
N ALA A 76 3.44 9.71 13.60
CA ALA A 76 3.71 8.76 14.68
C ALA A 76 4.88 9.20 15.57
N LEU A 77 5.97 9.69 14.96
CA LEU A 77 7.12 10.24 15.70
C LEU A 77 6.72 11.49 16.51
N ALA A 78 5.96 12.40 15.91
CA ALA A 78 5.48 13.59 16.61
C ALA A 78 4.59 13.23 17.82
N ALA A 79 3.68 12.25 17.65
CA ALA A 79 2.86 11.75 18.74
C ALA A 79 3.70 11.15 19.89
N LEU A 80 4.70 10.33 19.56
CA LEU A 80 5.61 9.74 20.54
C LEU A 80 6.38 10.82 21.31
N VAL A 81 6.90 11.83 20.61
CA VAL A 81 7.59 12.97 21.22
C VAL A 81 6.66 13.71 22.19
N ILE A 82 5.45 14.05 21.77
CA ILE A 82 4.47 14.74 22.63
C ILE A 82 4.15 13.90 23.87
N LEU A 83 3.91 12.60 23.72
CA LEU A 83 3.65 11.69 24.84
C LEU A 83 4.82 11.68 25.82
N TYR A 84 6.05 11.50 25.31
CA TYR A 84 7.26 11.50 26.13
C TYR A 84 7.42 12.80 26.91
N PHE A 85 7.34 13.95 26.25
CA PHE A 85 7.42 15.25 26.92
C PHE A 85 6.28 15.45 27.90
N GLY A 86 5.06 15.00 27.57
CA GLY A 86 3.93 15.01 28.50
C GLY A 86 4.23 14.23 29.77
N PHE A 87 4.78 13.02 29.66
CA PHE A 87 5.24 12.23 30.81
C PHE A 87 6.37 12.91 31.59
N LEU A 88 7.33 13.54 30.92
CA LEU A 88 8.39 14.28 31.60
C LEU A 88 7.84 15.48 32.38
N MET A 89 6.90 16.22 31.79
CA MET A 89 6.26 17.36 32.45
C MET A 89 5.43 16.91 33.64
N THR A 90 4.65 15.83 33.55
CA THR A 90 3.91 15.32 34.71
C THR A 90 4.85 14.84 35.81
N TYR A 91 5.93 14.13 35.46
CA TYR A 91 6.95 13.72 36.43
C TYR A 91 7.57 14.91 37.15
N ALA A 92 7.95 15.96 36.41
CA ALA A 92 8.58 17.17 36.95
C ALA A 92 7.64 18.01 37.83
N VAL A 93 6.32 17.96 37.59
CA VAL A 93 5.33 18.66 38.42
C VAL A 93 5.00 17.87 39.69
N VAL A 94 5.03 16.53 39.62
CA VAL A 94 4.68 15.65 40.74
C VAL A 94 5.85 15.44 41.72
N THR A 95 7.09 15.53 41.24
CA THR A 95 8.32 15.42 42.06
C THR A 95 8.74 16.77 42.60
#